data_AF-A0A8S3F1X2-F1
#
_entry.id   AF-A0A8S3F1X2-F1
#
_cell.length_a   1.000
_cell.length_b   1.000
_cell.length_c   1.000
_cell.angle_alpha   90.00
_cell.angle_beta   90.00
_cell.angle_gamma   90.00
#
_symmetry.space_group_name_H-M   'P 1'
#
loop_
_entity.id
_entity.type
_entity.pdbx_description
1 polymer ?
#
loop_
_entity_poly.entity_id
_entity_poly.type
_entity_poly.pdbx_seq_one_letter_code
_entity_poly.pdbx_strand_id
1 'polypeptide(L)'
;MLASASMDRSVFVWSLASEKVREQIDLAENPMHEQQRRLIKAYAVAFPDIEAKAKTLHSHYVDNVQWYGDALISRSADNTFCLWQPIIGNTTKASSFKLLLKWIVHEKEYIWFLKLDICRASQLLAIGTLDGQIQVWDLRHHMHNPAVDFVKLKNMNSKAKISRVSFNYDGSILVACSDDSRIFIWK
;
A
#
# COMPACT_ATOMS: atom_id res chain seq x y z
N MET A 1 -6.40 -0.92 -12.88
CA MET A 1 -7.03 -1.58 -11.71
C MET A 1 -6.76 -0.76 -10.47
N LEU A 2 -7.67 -0.79 -9.51
CA LEU A 2 -7.51 -0.14 -8.21
C LEU A 2 -7.33 -1.22 -7.14
N ALA A 3 -6.52 -0.97 -6.11
CA ALA A 3 -6.44 -1.84 -4.95
C ALA A 3 -6.87 -1.06 -3.70
N SER A 4 -7.65 -1.69 -2.82
CA SER A 4 -8.09 -1.10 -1.56
C SER A 4 -7.93 -2.08 -0.41
N ALA A 5 -7.47 -1.60 0.73
CA ALA A 5 -7.35 -2.35 1.97
C ALA A 5 -8.40 -1.91 3.00
N SER A 6 -8.71 -2.78 3.96
CA SER A 6 -9.80 -2.57 4.91
C SER A 6 -9.47 -3.12 6.32
N MET A 7 -10.16 -2.57 7.32
CA MET A 7 -10.12 -3.05 8.71
C MET A 7 -10.71 -4.45 8.87
N ASP A 8 -11.55 -4.92 7.94
CA ASP A 8 -12.03 -6.31 7.96
C ASP A 8 -10.96 -7.34 7.52
N ARG A 9 -9.71 -6.88 7.33
CA ARG A 9 -8.51 -7.61 6.89
C ARG A 9 -8.49 -7.93 5.40
N SER A 10 -9.52 -7.51 4.67
CA SER A 10 -9.64 -7.76 3.24
C SER A 10 -8.80 -6.76 2.46
N VAL A 11 -8.13 -7.25 1.41
CA VAL A 11 -7.68 -6.43 0.30
C VAL A 11 -8.50 -6.80 -0.94
N PHE A 12 -9.03 -5.79 -1.62
CA PHE A 12 -9.81 -5.94 -2.84
C PHE A 12 -9.06 -5.33 -4.02
N VAL A 13 -9.14 -6.00 -5.16
CA VAL A 13 -8.68 -5.47 -6.45
C VAL A 13 -9.90 -5.24 -7.33
N TRP A 14 -10.04 -4.01 -7.81
CA TRP A 14 -11.18 -3.54 -8.60
C TRP A 14 -10.76 -3.31 -10.04
N SER A 15 -11.60 -3.77 -10.96
CA SER A 15 -11.48 -3.43 -12.37
C SER A 15 -11.93 -1.99 -12.59
N LEU A 16 -11.12 -1.22 -13.30
CA LEU A 16 -11.53 0.07 -13.84
C LEU A 16 -11.78 -0.01 -15.36
N ALA A 17 -11.67 -1.22 -15.92
CA ALA A 17 -11.83 -1.47 -17.35
C ALA A 17 -13.25 -1.88 -17.74
N SER A 18 -14.16 -1.99 -16.75
CA SER A 18 -15.59 -2.22 -16.99
C SER A 18 -16.15 -1.12 -17.89
N GLU A 19 -16.88 -1.51 -18.93
CA GLU A 19 -17.48 -0.59 -19.91
C GLU A 19 -18.29 0.51 -19.22
N LYS A 20 -19.09 0.13 -18.21
CA LYS A 20 -19.88 1.08 -17.40
C LYS A 20 -19.02 2.08 -16.64
N VAL A 21 -17.88 1.66 -16.09
CA VAL A 21 -16.98 2.58 -15.39
C VAL A 21 -16.37 3.56 -16.38
N ARG A 22 -16.00 3.10 -17.58
CA ARG A 22 -15.43 3.92 -18.64
C ARG A 22 -16.43 4.94 -19.18
N GLU A 23 -17.67 4.53 -19.46
CA GLU A 23 -18.75 5.44 -19.86
C GLU A 23 -18.96 6.56 -18.83
N GLN A 24 -18.86 6.24 -17.54
CA GLN A 24 -19.04 7.22 -16.47
C GLN A 24 -17.85 8.18 -16.34
N ILE A 25 -16.64 7.72 -16.65
CA ILE A 25 -15.46 8.58 -16.76
C ILE A 25 -15.63 9.52 -17.95
N ASP A 26 -16.01 9.02 -19.13
CA ASP A 26 -16.22 9.82 -20.34
C ASP A 26 -17.33 10.88 -20.14
N LEU A 27 -18.41 10.51 -19.44
CA LEU A 27 -19.47 11.44 -19.05
C LEU A 27 -18.97 12.52 -18.07
N ALA A 28 -18.09 12.17 -17.15
CA ALA A 28 -17.51 13.10 -16.17
C ALA A 28 -16.48 14.05 -16.79
N GLU A 29 -15.72 13.60 -17.79
CA GLU A 29 -14.72 14.41 -18.50
C GLU A 29 -15.33 15.31 -19.59
N ASN A 30 -16.60 15.14 -19.93
CA ASN A 30 -17.27 15.93 -20.96
C ASN A 30 -17.39 17.42 -20.54
N PRO A 31 -16.72 18.36 -21.25
CA PRO A 31 -16.66 19.77 -20.88
C PRO A 31 -18.03 20.48 -20.85
N MET A 32 -19.02 19.97 -21.60
CA MET A 32 -20.37 20.54 -21.61
C MET A 32 -21.07 20.41 -20.25
N HIS A 33 -20.78 19.35 -19.49
CA HIS A 33 -21.34 19.16 -18.15
C HIS A 33 -20.77 20.16 -17.14
N GLU A 34 -19.48 20.48 -17.28
CA GLU A 34 -18.80 21.51 -16.48
C GLU A 34 -19.38 22.90 -16.77
N GLN A 35 -19.54 23.25 -18.04
CA GLN A 35 -20.11 24.53 -18.48
C GLN A 35 -21.56 24.71 -18.02
N GLN A 36 -22.36 23.64 -18.02
CA GLN A 36 -23.76 23.69 -17.63
C GLN A 36 -24.01 23.46 -16.13
N ARG A 37 -22.94 23.28 -15.31
CA ARG A 37 -23.01 22.97 -13.87
C ARG A 37 -24.01 21.85 -13.54
N ARG A 38 -24.08 20.83 -14.40
CA ARG A 38 -25.00 19.71 -14.21
C ARG A 38 -24.44 18.74 -13.18
N LEU A 39 -25.27 18.35 -12.22
CA LEU A 39 -24.92 17.28 -11.28
C LEU A 39 -24.80 15.96 -12.03
N ILE A 40 -23.66 15.28 -11.85
CA ILE A 40 -23.43 13.94 -12.39
C ILE A 40 -23.76 12.93 -11.29
N LYS A 41 -24.63 11.98 -11.60
CA LYS A 41 -24.98 10.92 -10.65
C LYS A 41 -23.80 9.96 -10.53
N ALA A 42 -23.30 9.75 -9.31
CA ALA A 42 -22.24 8.80 -9.06
C ALA A 42 -22.68 7.37 -9.44
N TYR A 43 -21.78 6.64 -10.10
CA TYR A 43 -21.98 5.24 -10.43
C TYR A 43 -21.56 4.36 -9.24
N ALA A 44 -22.50 3.56 -8.75
CA ALA A 44 -22.24 2.63 -7.66
C ALA A 44 -21.55 1.37 -8.20
N VAL A 45 -20.24 1.29 -7.96
CA VAL A 45 -19.42 0.09 -8.22
C VAL A 45 -19.72 -0.95 -7.15
N ALA A 46 -19.96 -2.19 -7.54
CA ALA A 46 -20.39 -3.26 -6.64
C ALA A 46 -19.55 -4.54 -6.84
N PHE A 47 -19.94 -5.63 -6.17
CA PHE A 47 -19.24 -6.92 -6.22
C PHE A 47 -18.83 -7.43 -7.62
N PRO A 48 -19.59 -7.19 -8.71
CA PRO A 48 -19.17 -7.62 -10.06
C PRO A 48 -17.87 -6.99 -10.56
N ASP A 49 -17.48 -5.83 -10.02
CA ASP A 49 -16.27 -5.10 -10.44
C ASP A 49 -15.03 -5.55 -9.65
N ILE A 50 -15.17 -6.50 -8.71
CA ILE A 50 -14.06 -7.08 -7.95
C ILE A 50 -13.40 -8.18 -8.77
N GLU A 51 -12.12 -8.00 -9.10
CA GLU A 51 -11.31 -8.95 -9.87
C GLU A 51 -10.61 -9.96 -8.97
N ALA A 52 -10.21 -9.53 -7.76
CA ALA A 52 -9.55 -10.38 -6.79
C ALA A 52 -9.81 -9.92 -5.35
N LYS A 53 -9.70 -10.87 -4.41
CA LYS A 53 -9.90 -10.64 -2.98
C LYS A 53 -8.85 -11.40 -2.16
N ALA A 54 -8.30 -10.76 -1.15
CA ALA A 54 -7.40 -11.38 -0.17
C ALA A 54 -7.90 -11.12 1.25
N LYS A 55 -8.67 -12.05 1.83
CA LYS A 55 -9.24 -11.92 3.18
C LYS A 55 -8.48 -12.68 4.27
N THR A 56 -7.68 -13.66 3.87
CA THR A 56 -6.94 -14.55 4.77
C THR A 56 -5.43 -14.29 4.74
N LEU A 57 -5.01 -13.18 4.11
CA LEU A 57 -3.59 -12.83 3.95
C LEU A 57 -2.97 -12.32 5.25
N HIS A 58 -3.71 -11.50 5.99
CA HIS A 58 -3.29 -10.89 7.26
C HIS A 58 -4.22 -11.31 8.40
N SER A 59 -3.70 -11.33 9.63
CA SER A 59 -4.50 -11.67 10.81
C SER A 59 -5.18 -10.46 11.43
N HIS A 60 -4.71 -9.24 11.11
CA HIS A 60 -5.25 -7.96 11.59
C HIS A 60 -5.47 -6.97 10.42
N TYR A 61 -6.02 -5.80 10.75
CA TYR A 61 -6.38 -4.71 9.83
C TYR A 61 -5.27 -4.42 8.83
N VAL A 62 -5.65 -4.23 7.56
CA VAL A 62 -4.71 -3.82 6.52
C VAL A 62 -4.87 -2.32 6.32
N ASP A 63 -3.84 -1.55 6.65
CA ASP A 63 -3.88 -0.09 6.64
C ASP A 63 -3.09 0.54 5.48
N ASN A 64 -2.26 -0.25 4.81
CA ASN A 64 -1.57 0.17 3.61
C ASN A 64 -1.55 -0.94 2.55
N VAL A 65 -1.80 -0.55 1.30
CA VAL A 65 -1.63 -1.41 0.12
C VAL A 65 -1.09 -0.57 -1.03
N GLN A 66 -0.12 -1.11 -1.76
CA GLN A 66 0.48 -0.46 -2.91
C GLN A 66 0.87 -1.49 -3.98
N TRP A 67 0.65 -1.15 -5.25
CA TRP A 67 1.08 -1.98 -6.38
C TRP A 67 2.60 -2.02 -6.49
N TYR A 68 3.17 -3.16 -6.85
CA TYR A 68 4.58 -3.33 -7.15
C TYR A 68 4.70 -4.22 -8.41
N GLY A 69 4.71 -3.58 -9.58
CA GLY A 69 4.57 -4.28 -10.86
C GLY A 69 3.18 -4.92 -10.98
N ASP A 70 3.16 -6.24 -11.20
CA ASP A 70 1.95 -7.06 -11.24
C ASP A 70 1.52 -7.61 -9.87
N ALA A 71 2.35 -7.40 -8.84
CA ALA A 71 2.10 -7.80 -7.48
C ALA A 71 1.61 -6.63 -6.62
N LEU A 72 1.18 -6.94 -5.41
CA LEU A 72 0.76 -6.00 -4.38
C LEU A 72 1.61 -6.21 -3.14
N ILE A 73 2.00 -5.11 -2.51
CA ILE A 73 2.50 -5.12 -1.15
C ILE A 73 1.41 -4.58 -0.26
N SER A 74 1.03 -5.35 0.75
CA SER A 74 0.07 -4.94 1.78
C SER A 74 0.69 -5.06 3.16
N ARG A 75 0.40 -4.10 4.02
CA ARG A 75 0.85 -4.07 5.40
C ARG A 75 -0.33 -4.12 6.33
N SER A 76 -0.16 -4.89 7.40
CA SER A 76 -1.13 -5.05 8.44
C SER A 76 -0.59 -4.59 9.78
N ALA A 77 -1.53 -4.23 10.65
CA ALA A 77 -1.26 -3.97 12.05
C ALA A 77 -0.78 -5.21 12.82
N ASP A 78 -0.81 -6.41 12.21
CA ASP A 78 -0.19 -7.63 12.74
C ASP A 78 1.35 -7.62 12.69
N ASN A 79 1.95 -6.46 12.40
CA ASN A 79 3.37 -6.21 12.20
C ASN A 79 3.96 -7.00 11.02
N THR A 80 3.14 -7.35 10.04
CA THR A 80 3.62 -7.98 8.81
C THR A 80 3.29 -7.15 7.59
N PHE A 81 4.16 -7.24 6.60
CA PHE A 81 3.81 -6.88 5.24
C PHE A 81 4.06 -8.07 4.33
N CYS A 82 3.23 -8.19 3.31
CA CYS A 82 3.22 -9.32 2.40
C CYS A 82 3.33 -8.81 0.97
N LEU A 83 4.18 -9.45 0.17
CA LEU A 83 4.17 -9.32 -1.29
C LEU A 83 3.37 -10.50 -1.84
N TRP A 84 2.37 -10.21 -2.66
CA TRP A 84 1.47 -11.22 -3.18
C TRP A 84 0.92 -10.81 -4.54
N GLN A 85 0.55 -11.80 -5.35
CA GLN A 85 -0.06 -11.57 -6.66
C GLN A 85 -1.55 -11.88 -6.62
N PRO A 86 -2.43 -10.99 -7.10
CA PRO A 86 -3.85 -11.29 -7.25
C PRO A 86 -4.07 -12.29 -8.38
N ILE A 87 -4.95 -13.26 -8.18
CA ILE A 87 -5.39 -14.20 -9.20
C ILE A 87 -6.69 -13.64 -9.80
N ILE A 88 -6.55 -12.91 -10.90
CA ILE A 88 -7.63 -12.21 -11.60
C ILE A 88 -8.63 -13.22 -12.20
N GLY A 89 -9.92 -12.85 -12.24
CA GLY A 89 -10.97 -13.65 -12.87
C GLY A 89 -11.45 -14.85 -12.05
N ASN A 90 -10.92 -15.06 -10.83
CA ASN A 90 -11.35 -16.12 -9.93
C ASN A 90 -12.22 -15.56 -8.79
N THR A 91 -13.39 -15.03 -9.15
CA THR A 91 -14.32 -14.34 -8.23
C THR A 91 -15.14 -15.29 -7.35
N THR A 92 -15.12 -16.60 -7.66
CA THR A 92 -15.88 -17.62 -6.91
C THR A 92 -15.19 -18.03 -5.60
N LYS A 93 -13.88 -17.78 -5.46
CA LYS A 93 -13.13 -18.10 -4.23
C LYS A 93 -13.18 -16.94 -3.24
N ALA A 94 -13.30 -17.29 -1.95
CA ALA A 94 -13.25 -16.33 -0.85
C ALA A 94 -11.91 -15.57 -0.76
N SER A 95 -10.83 -16.16 -1.28
CA SER A 95 -9.49 -15.59 -1.42
C SER A 95 -8.90 -16.05 -2.76
N SER A 96 -8.46 -15.10 -3.59
CA SER A 96 -7.88 -15.32 -4.92
C SER A 96 -6.53 -14.62 -5.04
N PHE A 97 -5.53 -15.15 -4.32
CA PHE A 97 -4.17 -14.61 -4.34
C PHE A 97 -3.12 -15.70 -4.19
N LYS A 98 -1.90 -15.38 -4.62
CA LYS A 98 -0.68 -16.16 -4.38
C LYS A 98 0.26 -15.33 -3.50
N LEU A 99 0.54 -15.79 -2.29
CA LEU A 99 1.56 -15.18 -1.43
C LEU A 99 2.95 -15.47 -2.01
N LEU A 100 3.76 -14.42 -2.18
CA LEU A 100 5.14 -14.55 -2.66
C LEU A 100 6.12 -14.46 -1.49
N LEU A 101 6.00 -13.42 -0.67
CA LEU A 101 6.88 -13.16 0.47
C LEU A 101 6.10 -12.54 1.62
N LYS A 102 6.56 -12.79 2.83
CA LYS A 102 6.02 -12.22 4.06
C LYS A 102 7.17 -11.80 4.96
N TRP A 103 7.13 -10.54 5.37
CA TRP A 103 8.09 -9.94 6.28
C TRP A 103 7.45 -9.64 7.62
N ILE A 104 8.28 -9.63 8.65
CA ILE A 104 7.90 -9.24 10.00
C ILE A 104 8.63 -7.94 10.32
N VAL A 105 7.86 -6.92 10.70
CA VAL A 105 8.39 -5.69 11.27
C VAL A 105 8.61 -5.96 12.75
N HIS A 106 9.85 -5.86 13.21
CA HIS A 106 10.22 -6.20 14.59
C HIS A 106 9.81 -5.08 15.57
N GLU A 107 8.50 -4.91 15.74
CA GLU A 107 7.89 -4.01 16.71
C GLU A 107 7.28 -4.81 17.86
N LYS A 108 7.34 -4.25 19.07
CA LYS A 108 6.88 -4.93 20.28
C LYS A 108 5.35 -4.98 20.41
N GLU A 109 4.64 -4.09 19.73
CA GLU A 109 3.20 -3.91 19.85
C GLU A 109 2.53 -3.87 18.47
N TYR A 110 1.23 -4.18 18.40
CA TYR A 110 0.45 -4.03 17.18
C TYR A 110 0.21 -2.54 16.89
N ILE A 111 0.70 -2.06 15.75
CA ILE A 111 0.65 -0.63 15.43
C ILE A 111 -0.30 -0.38 14.28
N TRP A 112 -1.18 0.60 14.48
CA TRP A 112 -2.18 0.96 13.49
C TRP A 112 -1.75 2.27 12.82
N PHE A 113 -2.12 2.42 11.54
CA PHE A 113 -1.87 3.63 10.75
C PHE A 113 -0.38 3.96 10.55
N LEU A 114 0.40 2.97 10.13
CA LEU A 114 1.73 3.20 9.59
C LEU A 114 1.67 3.12 8.06
N LYS A 115 1.99 4.22 7.39
CA LYS A 115 2.08 4.22 5.92
C LYS A 115 3.52 3.95 5.51
N LEU A 116 3.75 2.75 4.96
CA LEU A 116 4.95 2.44 4.21
C LEU A 116 4.93 3.14 2.85
N ASP A 117 6.11 3.25 2.24
CA ASP A 117 6.27 3.64 0.84
C ASP A 117 7.31 2.77 0.14
N ILE A 118 7.16 2.68 -1.18
CA ILE A 118 7.99 1.85 -2.06
C ILE A 118 8.56 2.71 -3.18
N CYS A 119 9.89 2.80 -3.23
CA CYS A 119 10.60 3.31 -4.39
C CYS A 119 10.75 2.20 -5.43
N ARG A 120 10.04 2.29 -6.56
CA ARG A 120 10.11 1.28 -7.63
C ARG A 120 11.43 1.32 -8.39
N ALA A 121 12.01 2.50 -8.60
CA ALA A 121 13.25 2.65 -9.34
C ALA A 121 14.43 1.97 -8.63
N SER A 122 14.57 2.23 -7.32
CA SER A 122 15.62 1.62 -6.48
C SER A 122 15.19 0.32 -5.80
N GLN A 123 13.93 -0.09 -5.95
CA GLN A 123 13.34 -1.28 -5.34
C GLN A 123 13.50 -1.30 -3.81
N LEU A 124 13.31 -0.14 -3.19
CA LEU A 124 13.37 0.05 -1.74
C LEU A 124 11.98 0.10 -1.14
N LEU A 125 11.82 -0.48 0.03
CA LEU A 125 10.63 -0.33 0.87
C LEU A 125 11.04 0.29 2.19
N ALA A 126 10.29 1.28 2.67
CA ALA A 126 10.54 1.89 3.97
C ALA A 126 9.28 1.89 4.84
N ILE A 127 9.48 1.70 6.15
CA ILE A 127 8.43 1.88 7.15
C ILE A 127 8.98 2.61 8.38
N GLY A 128 8.17 3.49 8.94
CA GLY A 128 8.44 4.11 10.23
C GLY A 128 8.16 3.18 11.40
N THR A 129 8.82 3.43 12.53
CA THR A 129 8.65 2.69 13.79
C THR A 129 8.03 3.57 14.88
N LEU A 130 7.65 2.97 16.01
CA LEU A 130 7.18 3.72 17.19
C LEU A 130 8.28 4.55 17.87
N ASP A 131 9.53 4.13 17.74
CA ASP A 131 10.67 4.71 18.46
C ASP A 131 11.44 5.75 17.65
N GLY A 132 10.83 6.30 16.59
CA GLY A 132 11.41 7.37 15.78
C GLY A 132 12.46 6.90 14.78
N GLN A 133 12.53 5.59 14.52
CA GLN A 133 13.39 5.00 13.50
C GLN A 133 12.62 4.74 12.21
N ILE A 134 13.38 4.46 11.16
CA ILE A 134 12.85 3.97 9.89
C ILE A 134 13.59 2.69 9.53
N GLN A 135 12.85 1.67 9.16
CA GLN A 135 13.39 0.41 8.64
C GLN A 135 13.28 0.45 7.11
N VAL A 136 14.37 0.10 6.42
CA VAL A 136 14.47 0.12 4.95
C VAL A 136 14.94 -1.23 4.44
N TRP A 137 14.17 -1.82 3.54
CA TRP A 137 14.46 -3.10 2.87
C TRP A 137 14.84 -2.86 1.41
N ASP A 138 15.84 -3.59 0.92
CA ASP A 138 16.06 -3.75 -0.53
C ASP A 138 15.32 -5.00 -1.01
N LEU A 139 14.27 -4.79 -1.80
CA LEU A 139 13.39 -5.85 -2.28
C LEU A 139 14.10 -6.79 -3.26
N ARG A 140 15.15 -6.35 -3.98
CA ARG A 140 15.93 -7.20 -4.89
C ARG A 140 16.74 -8.21 -4.09
N HIS A 141 17.50 -7.68 -3.12
CA HIS A 141 18.37 -8.51 -2.29
C HIS A 141 17.54 -9.51 -1.48
N HIS A 142 16.40 -9.07 -0.94
CA HIS A 142 15.57 -9.95 -0.11
C HIS A 142 14.92 -11.10 -0.90
N MET A 143 14.58 -10.90 -2.19
CA MET A 143 14.12 -12.01 -3.03
C MET A 143 15.15 -13.13 -3.20
N HIS A 144 16.45 -12.80 -3.14
CA HIS A 144 17.55 -13.76 -3.30
C HIS A 144 18.13 -14.24 -1.97
N ASN A 145 18.04 -13.44 -0.91
CA ASN A 145 18.56 -13.75 0.40
C ASN A 145 17.63 -13.19 1.50
N PRO A 146 16.62 -13.97 1.93
CA PRO A 146 15.66 -13.52 2.94
C PRO A 146 16.26 -13.39 4.35
N ALA A 147 17.53 -13.77 4.56
CA ALA A 147 18.22 -13.61 5.84
C ALA A 147 18.72 -12.17 6.09
N VAL A 148 18.75 -11.31 5.05
CA VAL A 148 19.06 -9.88 5.22
C VAL A 148 17.79 -9.16 5.62
N ASP A 149 17.79 -8.67 6.86
CA ASP A 149 16.63 -8.07 7.52
C ASP A 149 16.32 -6.70 6.92
N PHE A 150 17.02 -5.64 7.31
CA PHE A 150 16.76 -4.26 6.88
C PHE A 150 17.85 -3.33 7.43
N VAL A 151 17.98 -2.15 6.82
CA VAL A 151 18.79 -1.05 7.36
C VAL A 151 17.92 -0.19 8.27
N LYS A 152 18.46 0.19 9.43
CA LYS A 152 17.81 1.13 10.36
C LYS A 152 18.36 2.53 10.16
N LEU A 153 17.51 3.46 9.74
CA LEU A 153 17.80 4.89 9.78
C LEU A 153 17.32 5.44 11.11
N LYS A 154 18.24 6.03 11.87
CA LYS A 154 17.96 6.64 13.17
C LYS A 154 18.12 8.14 13.07
N ASN A 155 17.23 8.87 13.73
CA ASN A 155 17.45 10.29 14.02
C ASN A 155 17.84 10.42 15.51
N MET A 156 18.78 11.32 15.85
CA MET A 156 19.22 11.50 17.24
C MET A 156 18.32 12.44 18.07
N ASN A 157 17.42 13.17 17.41
CA ASN A 157 16.75 14.36 17.96
C ASN A 157 15.28 14.10 18.35
N SER A 158 14.75 12.92 18.04
CA SER A 158 13.37 12.52 18.32
C SER A 158 13.24 11.00 18.43
N LYS A 159 12.42 10.57 19.38
CA LYS A 159 11.97 9.18 19.55
C LYS A 159 10.48 9.01 19.26
N ALA A 160 9.84 10.05 18.71
CA ALA A 160 8.42 10.00 18.43
C ALA A 160 8.13 9.16 17.19
N LYS A 161 7.01 8.45 17.20
CA LYS A 161 6.56 7.55 16.13
C LYS A 161 6.68 8.20 14.76
N ILE A 162 7.22 7.48 13.79
CA ILE A 162 7.18 7.87 12.38
C ILE A 162 5.92 7.31 11.74
N SER A 163 4.94 8.17 11.45
CA SER A 163 3.62 7.76 10.96
C SER A 163 3.58 7.53 9.44
N ARG A 164 4.44 8.22 8.69
CA ARG A 164 4.55 8.09 7.24
C ARG A 164 5.98 8.34 6.78
N VAL A 165 6.38 7.61 5.76
CA VAL A 165 7.59 7.84 4.98
C VAL A 165 7.24 8.04 3.51
N SER A 166 8.11 8.71 2.75
CA SER A 166 7.97 8.82 1.31
C SER A 166 9.31 8.95 0.62
N PHE A 167 9.53 8.15 -0.43
CA PHE A 167 10.68 8.28 -1.31
C PHE A 167 10.42 9.31 -2.41
N ASN A 168 11.48 9.94 -2.89
CA ASN A 168 11.45 10.54 -4.22
C ASN A 168 11.50 9.45 -5.32
N TYR A 169 11.39 9.87 -6.58
CA TYR A 169 11.27 8.95 -7.71
C TYR A 169 12.40 7.91 -7.82
N ASP A 170 13.65 8.34 -7.65
CA ASP A 170 14.84 7.48 -7.76
C ASP A 170 15.25 6.85 -6.43
N GLY A 171 14.65 7.25 -5.31
CA GLY A 171 14.98 6.76 -3.97
C GLY A 171 16.22 7.39 -3.36
N SER A 172 16.80 8.42 -3.98
CA SER A 172 17.93 9.17 -3.43
C SER A 172 17.54 10.07 -2.25
N ILE A 173 16.25 10.30 -2.03
CA ILE A 173 15.74 11.09 -0.91
C ILE A 173 14.60 10.32 -0.25
N LEU A 174 14.67 10.23 1.08
CA LEU A 174 13.59 9.72 1.92
C LEU A 174 13.14 10.81 2.88
N VAL A 175 11.84 11.09 2.90
CA VAL A 175 11.22 12.03 3.84
C VAL A 175 10.36 11.26 4.83
N ALA A 176 10.37 11.65 6.09
CA ALA A 176 9.52 11.05 7.11
C ALA A 176 8.86 12.10 8.01
N CYS A 177 7.62 11.83 8.40
CA CYS A 177 6.86 12.67 9.33
C CYS A 177 6.69 11.96 10.67
N SER A 178 6.99 12.66 11.75
CA SER A 178 6.86 12.17 13.12
C SER A 178 5.65 12.78 13.83
N ASP A 179 5.11 12.05 14.81
CA ASP A 179 4.01 12.51 15.66
C ASP A 179 4.39 13.71 16.54
N ASP A 180 5.68 14.03 16.71
CA ASP A 180 6.15 15.25 17.39
C ASP A 180 6.16 16.49 16.48
N SER A 181 5.44 16.44 15.35
CA SER A 181 5.33 17.52 14.36
C SER A 181 6.65 17.85 13.64
N ARG A 182 7.62 16.92 13.62
CA ARG A 182 8.87 17.09 12.88
C ARG A 182 8.86 16.33 11.55
N ILE A 183 9.65 16.86 10.61
CA ILE A 183 9.95 16.23 9.33
C ILE A 183 11.44 15.95 9.28
N PHE A 184 11.79 14.75 8.87
CA PHE A 184 13.16 14.30 8.69
C PHE A 184 13.43 13.99 7.22
N ILE A 185 14.64 14.29 6.75
CA ILE A 185 15.05 14.09 5.36
C ILE A 185 16.40 13.38 5.36
N TRP A 186 16.49 12.26 4.65
CA TRP A 186 17.73 11.54 4.37
C TRP A 186 18.06 11.65 2.88
N LYS A 187 19.35 11.73 2.57
CA LYS A 187 19.93 11.78 1.22
C LYS A 187 21.00 10.72 1.09
#